data_AF-A0A414IA44-F1
#
_entry.id   AF-A0A414IA44-F1
#
_cell.length_a   1.000
_cell.length_b   1.000
_cell.length_c   1.000
_cell.angle_alpha   90.00
_cell.angle_beta   90.00
_cell.angle_gamma   90.00
#
_symmetry.space_group_name_H-M   'P 1'
#
loop_
_entity.id
_entity.type
_entity.pdbx_description
1 polymer ?
#
loop_
_entity_poly.entity_id
_entity_poly.type
_entity_poly.pdbx_seq_one_letter_code
_entity_poly.pdbx_strand_id
1 'polypeptide(L)'
;MVYRILPFRSYILLLTVQWHGNGMYIAMALLGNLILFIPLGIIISKIIKRNNVLIAIGIGFLCSLMIETYQYFSCVGTFEVDDLIQNTWGACIGCCLGNIANELCNGHMRNKNVYPIVGCWIVLGGCCIISMLQ
;
A
#
# COMPACT_ATOMS: atom_id res chain seq x y z
N MET A 1 -0.13 -17.78 -16.25
CA MET A 1 0.70 -16.81 -15.50
C MET A 1 0.87 -15.58 -16.37
N VAL A 2 0.35 -14.44 -15.93
CA VAL A 2 0.43 -13.16 -16.66
C VAL A 2 1.29 -12.22 -15.82
N TYR A 3 2.19 -11.49 -16.45
CA TYR A 3 2.95 -10.41 -15.83
C TYR A 3 2.60 -9.11 -16.54
N ARG A 4 2.36 -8.04 -15.79
CA ARG A 4 2.06 -6.71 -16.35
C ARG A 4 3.14 -5.73 -15.96
N ILE A 5 4.12 -5.59 -16.87
CA ILE A 5 5.32 -4.76 -16.68
C ILE A 5 5.08 -3.33 -17.14
N LEU A 6 4.12 -3.10 -18.04
CA LEU A 6 3.79 -1.76 -18.54
C LEU A 6 2.97 -1.00 -17.49
N PRO A 7 3.56 0.03 -16.86
CA PRO A 7 2.84 0.80 -15.87
C PRO A 7 1.66 1.51 -16.53
N PHE A 8 0.56 1.57 -15.80
CA PHE A 8 -0.70 2.21 -16.13
C PHE A 8 -1.50 1.60 -17.29
N ARG A 9 -1.05 0.49 -17.89
CA ARG A 9 -1.76 -0.14 -19.01
C ARG A 9 -3.14 -0.66 -18.60
N SER A 10 -3.25 -1.22 -17.39
CA SER A 10 -4.52 -1.70 -16.84
C SER A 10 -5.51 -0.56 -16.64
N TYR A 11 -5.06 0.60 -16.12
CA TYR A 11 -5.92 1.77 -15.93
C TYR A 11 -6.34 2.41 -17.25
N ILE A 12 -5.42 2.55 -18.21
CA ILE A 12 -5.77 3.09 -19.53
C ILE A 12 -6.80 2.19 -20.22
N LEU A 13 -6.68 0.86 -20.11
CA LEU A 13 -7.64 -0.09 -20.67
C LEU A 13 -9.00 0.01 -19.97
N LEU A 14 -9.02 0.09 -18.64
CA LEU A 14 -10.24 0.32 -17.85
C LEU A 14 -10.93 1.63 -18.23
N LEU A 15 -10.15 2.71 -18.43
CA LEU A 15 -10.61 4.04 -18.81
C LEU A 15 -10.92 4.20 -20.30
N THR A 16 -10.69 3.21 -21.16
CA THR A 16 -10.96 3.34 -22.61
C THR A 16 -11.98 2.33 -23.11
N VAL A 17 -12.07 1.15 -22.49
CA VAL A 17 -12.84 0.01 -23.03
C VAL A 17 -14.09 -0.34 -22.21
N GLN A 18 -14.18 -0.01 -20.91
CA GLN A 18 -15.23 -0.53 -20.02
C GLN A 18 -16.02 0.54 -19.22
N TRP A 19 -16.51 1.59 -19.89
CA TRP A 19 -17.24 2.71 -19.26
C TRP A 19 -18.67 2.43 -18.76
N HIS A 20 -19.17 1.20 -18.82
CA HIS A 20 -20.54 0.87 -18.38
C HIS A 20 -20.56 0.45 -16.90
N GLY A 21 -20.64 1.44 -15.99
CA GLY A 21 -21.04 1.21 -14.59
C GLY A 21 -19.95 0.78 -13.58
N ASN A 22 -18.67 0.76 -13.98
CA ASN A 22 -17.61 0.08 -13.23
C ASN A 22 -16.74 0.97 -12.32
N GLY A 23 -17.20 2.18 -11.97
CA GLY A 23 -16.38 3.16 -11.24
C GLY A 23 -15.83 2.65 -9.90
N MET A 24 -16.58 1.78 -9.21
CA MET A 24 -16.14 1.16 -7.96
C MET A 24 -14.98 0.16 -8.17
N TYR A 25 -15.01 -0.63 -9.24
CA TYR A 25 -13.90 -1.51 -9.61
C TYR A 25 -12.65 -0.72 -9.97
N ILE A 26 -12.80 0.38 -10.71
CA ILE A 26 -11.69 1.27 -11.07
C ILE A 26 -11.10 1.91 -9.82
N ALA A 27 -11.93 2.36 -8.88
CA ALA A 27 -11.48 2.89 -7.60
C ALA A 27 -10.75 1.84 -6.76
N MET A 28 -11.26 0.61 -6.70
CA MET A 28 -10.59 -0.49 -5.99
C MET A 28 -9.23 -0.83 -6.60
N ALA A 29 -9.14 -0.86 -7.94
CA ALA A 29 -7.89 -1.08 -8.64
C ALA A 29 -6.87 0.07 -8.47
N LEU A 30 -7.35 1.31 -8.32
CA LEU A 30 -6.48 2.48 -8.17
C LEU A 30 -6.07 2.80 -6.74
N LEU A 31 -6.87 2.40 -5.75
CA LEU A 31 -6.74 2.86 -4.36
C LEU A 31 -6.65 1.71 -3.34
N GLY A 32 -7.03 0.49 -3.71
CA GLY A 32 -7.09 -0.63 -2.77
C GLY A 32 -5.75 -0.90 -2.11
N ASN A 33 -4.72 -1.08 -2.92
CA ASN A 33 -3.35 -1.34 -2.48
C ASN A 33 -2.73 -0.12 -1.78
N LEU A 34 -2.97 1.09 -2.30
CA LEU A 34 -2.55 2.34 -1.67
C LEU A 34 -3.06 2.49 -0.22
N ILE A 35 -4.34 2.23 0.04
CA ILE A 35 -4.95 2.41 1.36
C ILE A 35 -4.37 1.43 2.38
N LEU A 36 -4.06 0.20 1.95
CA LEU A 36 -3.50 -0.84 2.83
C LEU A 36 -2.12 -0.49 3.37
N PHE A 37 -1.31 0.28 2.63
CA PHE A 37 0.02 0.69 3.06
C PHE A 37 0.04 1.97 3.91
N ILE A 38 -1.08 2.68 4.04
CA ILE A 38 -1.18 3.88 4.90
C ILE A 38 -0.87 3.56 6.39
N PRO A 39 -1.48 2.53 7.02
CA PRO A 39 -1.15 2.14 8.38
C PRO A 39 0.34 1.83 8.59
N LEU A 40 0.99 1.19 7.61
CA LEU A 40 2.43 0.90 7.64
C LEU A 40 3.24 2.20 7.72
N GLY A 41 2.92 3.19 6.87
CA GLY A 41 3.56 4.50 6.90
C GLY A 41 3.41 5.22 8.25
N ILE A 42 2.20 5.20 8.84
CA ILE A 42 1.92 5.82 10.15
C ILE A 42 2.77 5.16 11.25
N ILE A 43 2.89 3.83 11.23
CA ILE A 43 3.73 3.08 12.17
C ILE A 43 5.20 3.49 12.01
N ILE A 44 5.69 3.59 10.77
CA ILE A 44 7.07 4.01 10.48
C ILE A 44 7.34 5.41 11.01
N SER A 45 6.44 6.37 10.79
CA SER A 45 6.56 7.73 11.32
C SER A 45 6.70 7.76 12.85
N LYS A 46 6.00 6.87 13.55
CA LYS A 46 6.00 6.81 15.02
C LYS A 46 7.24 6.13 15.60
N ILE A 47 7.77 5.12 14.91
CA ILE A 47 8.97 4.38 15.33
C ILE A 47 10.24 5.15 14.95
N ILE A 48 10.29 5.66 13.72
CA ILE A 48 11.45 6.30 13.14
C ILE A 48 11.26 7.82 13.17
N LYS A 49 12.16 8.52 13.85
CA LYS A 49 12.07 9.97 14.02
C LYS A 49 12.78 10.79 12.94
N ARG A 50 13.81 10.23 12.30
CA ARG A 50 14.65 10.93 11.32
C ARG A 50 14.61 10.20 9.98
N ASN A 51 14.51 10.96 8.89
CA ASN A 51 14.42 10.43 7.51
C ASN A 51 13.28 9.41 7.33
N ASN A 52 12.23 9.51 8.15
CA ASN A 52 11.20 8.50 8.25
C ASN A 52 10.39 8.34 6.96
N VAL A 53 10.18 9.42 6.20
CA VAL A 53 9.53 9.37 4.88
C VAL A 53 10.37 8.57 3.88
N LEU A 54 11.68 8.82 3.80
CA LEU A 54 12.57 8.06 2.91
C LEU A 54 12.63 6.59 3.30
N ILE A 55 12.64 6.30 4.60
CA ILE A 55 12.61 4.93 5.11
C ILE A 55 11.24 4.29 4.85
N ALA A 56 10.14 5.03 4.94
CA ALA A 56 8.81 4.55 4.59
C ALA A 56 8.68 4.20 3.11
N ILE A 57 9.28 5.00 2.22
CA ILE A 57 9.38 4.69 0.79
C ILE A 57 10.17 3.40 0.57
N GLY A 58 11.36 3.28 1.18
CA GLY A 58 12.20 2.09 1.03
C GLY A 58 11.54 0.82 1.57
N ILE A 59 10.98 0.88 2.78
CA ILE A 59 10.26 -0.24 3.39
C ILE A 59 8.99 -0.56 2.60
N GLY A 60 8.20 0.44 2.21
CA GLY A 60 6.99 0.26 1.41
C GLY A 60 7.28 -0.44 0.08
N PHE A 61 8.33 0.00 -0.62
CA PHE A 61 8.76 -0.62 -1.87
C PHE A 61 9.21 -2.06 -1.67
N LEU A 62 10.08 -2.33 -0.69
CA LEU A 62 10.57 -3.69 -0.41
C LEU A 62 9.44 -4.63 0.02
N CYS A 63 8.54 -4.18 0.90
CA CYS A 63 7.38 -4.95 1.32
C CYS A 63 6.46 -5.26 0.13
N SER A 64 6.17 -4.28 -0.72
CA SER A 64 5.36 -4.52 -1.92
C SER A 64 6.04 -5.48 -2.88
N LEU A 65 7.35 -5.33 -3.13
CA LEU A 65 8.11 -6.22 -3.99
C LEU A 65 8.07 -7.66 -3.46
N MET A 66 8.19 -7.85 -2.14
CA MET A 66 8.09 -9.18 -1.52
C MET A 66 6.70 -9.79 -1.69
N ILE A 67 5.63 -9.02 -1.50
CA ILE A 67 4.24 -9.49 -1.65
C ILE A 67 3.97 -9.91 -3.09
N GLU A 68 4.30 -9.05 -4.05
CA GLU A 68 4.08 -9.29 -5.48
C GLU A 68 4.91 -10.48 -5.99
N THR A 69 6.17 -10.59 -5.54
CA THR A 69 7.03 -11.73 -5.85
C THR A 69 6.45 -13.03 -5.27
N TYR A 70 5.96 -13.00 -4.03
CA TYR A 70 5.31 -14.16 -3.41
C TYR A 70 4.06 -14.59 -4.17
N GLN A 71 3.17 -13.65 -4.50
CA GLN A 71 1.95 -13.92 -5.25
C GLN A 71 2.25 -14.51 -6.64
N TYR A 72 3.30 -14.01 -7.30
CA TYR A 72 3.79 -14.55 -8.57
C TYR A 72 4.19 -16.02 -8.46
N PHE A 73 5.03 -16.37 -7.47
CA PHE A 73 5.48 -17.76 -7.29
C PHE A 73 4.37 -18.69 -6.80
N SER A 74 3.47 -18.21 -5.95
CA SER A 74 2.34 -19.00 -5.45
C SER A 74 1.22 -19.18 -6.47
N CYS A 75 1.30 -18.55 -7.66
CA CYS A 75 0.26 -18.57 -8.69
C CYS A 75 -1.11 -18.07 -8.18
N VAL A 76 -1.10 -17.25 -7.14
CA VAL A 76 -2.30 -16.72 -6.46
C VAL A 76 -2.75 -15.40 -7.09
N GLY A 77 -1.85 -14.66 -7.74
CA GLY A 77 -2.14 -13.36 -8.34
C GLY A 77 -1.26 -13.02 -9.55
N THR A 78 -1.41 -11.80 -10.04
CA THR A 78 -0.65 -11.22 -11.16
C THR A 78 0.41 -10.28 -10.60
N PHE A 79 1.66 -10.40 -11.04
CA PHE A 79 2.68 -9.41 -10.70
C PHE A 79 2.41 -8.11 -11.47
N GLU A 80 2.05 -7.04 -10.76
CA GLU A 80 1.75 -5.73 -11.35
C GLU A 80 2.69 -4.63 -10.83
N VAL A 81 3.40 -3.96 -11.75
CA VAL A 81 4.31 -2.85 -11.38
C VAL A 81 3.54 -1.66 -10.81
N ASP A 82 2.29 -1.48 -11.22
CA ASP A 82 1.41 -0.44 -10.71
C ASP A 82 1.12 -0.60 -9.21
N ASP A 83 1.05 -1.84 -8.72
CA ASP A 83 0.83 -2.15 -7.31
C ASP A 83 2.05 -1.79 -6.47
N LEU A 84 3.27 -2.03 -6.97
CA LEU A 84 4.50 -1.55 -6.32
C LEU A 84 4.49 -0.03 -6.14
N ILE A 85 4.05 0.69 -7.16
CA ILE A 85 3.99 2.15 -7.13
C ILE A 85 2.95 2.61 -6.10
N GLN A 86 1.73 2.09 -6.17
CA GLN A 86 0.65 2.46 -5.26
C GLN A 86 0.97 2.16 -3.80
N ASN A 87 1.49 0.98 -3.51
CA ASN A 87 1.87 0.56 -2.16
C ASN A 87 2.97 1.43 -1.57
N THR A 88 3.98 1.77 -2.38
CA THR A 88 5.06 2.69 -1.99
C THR A 88 4.51 4.09 -1.69
N TRP A 89 3.59 4.59 -2.52
CA TRP A 89 2.91 5.87 -2.27
C TRP A 89 2.03 5.82 -1.01
N GLY A 90 1.31 4.72 -0.78
CA GLY A 90 0.54 4.51 0.45
C GLY A 90 1.39 4.61 1.70
N ALA A 91 2.57 3.97 1.71
CA ALA A 91 3.52 4.07 2.83
C ALA A 91 4.06 5.49 3.02
N CYS A 92 4.38 6.19 1.92
CA CYS A 92 4.81 7.59 1.95
C CYS A 92 3.72 8.50 2.57
N ILE A 93 2.49 8.43 2.04
CA ILE A 93 1.34 9.22 2.50
C ILE A 93 1.05 8.91 3.97
N GLY A 94 1.02 7.64 4.36
CA GLY A 94 0.84 7.22 5.74
C GLY A 94 1.91 7.79 6.67
N CYS A 95 3.17 7.85 6.22
CA CYS A 95 4.26 8.43 7.01
C CYS A 95 4.07 9.94 7.20
N CYS A 96 3.70 10.67 6.15
CA CYS A 96 3.39 12.10 6.22
C CYS A 96 2.22 12.38 7.17
N LEU A 97 1.13 11.60 7.07
CA LEU A 97 -0.02 11.70 7.98
C LEU A 97 0.37 11.39 9.43
N GLY A 98 1.21 10.38 9.64
CA GLY A 98 1.77 10.04 10.95
C GLY A 98 2.59 11.18 11.55
N ASN A 99 3.39 11.87 10.75
CA ASN A 99 4.19 13.02 11.21
C ASN A 99 3.28 14.16 11.66
N ILE A 100 2.28 14.52 10.84
CA ILE A 100 1.29 15.54 11.17
C ILE A 100 0.55 15.17 12.47
N ALA A 101 0.11 13.92 12.60
CA ALA A 101 -0.56 13.45 13.80
C ALA A 101 0.34 13.50 15.04
N ASN A 102 1.63 13.14 14.91
CA ASN A 102 2.60 13.20 16.01
C ASN A 102 2.86 14.65 16.45
N GLU A 103 2.91 15.60 15.53
CA GLU A 103 3.05 17.03 15.82
C GLU A 103 1.82 17.57 16.58
N LEU A 104 0.61 17.20 16.15
CA LEU A 104 -0.64 17.57 16.83
C LEU A 104 -0.79 16.92 18.21
N CYS A 105 -0.36 15.66 18.38
CA CYS A 105 -0.54 14.90 19.62
C CYS A 105 0.58 15.07 20.66
N ASN A 106 1.66 15.81 20.38
CA ASN A 106 2.76 16.03 21.33
C ASN A 106 2.33 16.69 22.67
N GLY A 107 1.08 17.14 22.80
CA GLY A 107 0.49 17.66 24.04
C GLY A 107 -0.25 16.67 24.95
N HIS A 108 -0.44 15.39 24.58
CA HIS A 108 -1.21 14.42 25.40
C HIS A 108 -0.55 13.03 25.48
N MET A 109 -0.44 12.52 26.72
CA MET A 109 0.24 11.31 27.20
C MET A 109 0.36 10.11 26.21
N ARG A 110 1.61 9.65 26.01
CA ARG A 110 2.01 8.64 25.02
C ARG A 110 1.93 7.20 25.58
N ASN A 111 0.82 6.48 25.34
CA ASN A 111 0.69 5.05 25.65
C ASN A 111 1.30 4.15 24.54
N LYS A 112 2.04 3.11 24.93
CA LYS A 112 2.91 2.27 24.09
C LYS A 112 2.23 0.95 23.65
N ASN A 113 2.60 0.52 22.44
CA ASN A 113 2.92 -0.87 22.08
C ASN A 113 1.90 -1.86 21.48
N VAL A 114 0.71 -1.47 21.00
CA VAL A 114 -0.24 -2.47 20.44
C VAL A 114 -0.38 -2.42 18.90
N TYR A 115 0.07 -1.35 18.26
CA TYR A 115 -0.21 -1.09 16.83
C TYR A 115 0.67 -1.81 15.78
N PRO A 116 1.95 -2.21 16.02
CA PRO A 116 2.79 -2.72 14.94
C PRO A 116 2.37 -4.11 14.45
N ILE A 117 1.81 -4.95 15.34
CA ILE A 117 1.39 -6.31 14.98
C ILE A 117 0.10 -6.26 14.15
N VAL A 118 -0.88 -5.46 14.58
CA VAL A 118 -2.18 -5.32 13.89
C VAL A 118 -2.00 -4.73 12.48
N GLY A 119 -1.11 -3.73 12.32
CA GLY A 119 -0.80 -3.15 11.01
C GLY A 119 -0.19 -4.16 10.03
N CYS A 120 0.75 -4.99 10.49
CA CYS A 120 1.35 -6.04 9.64
C CYS A 120 0.33 -7.08 9.18
N TRP A 121 -0.60 -7.51 10.04
CA TRP A 121 -1.65 -8.47 9.65
C TRP A 121 -2.62 -7.89 8.63
N ILE A 122 -2.97 -6.61 8.74
CA ILE A 122 -3.86 -5.92 7.77
C ILE A 122 -3.18 -5.78 6.41
N VAL A 123 -1.88 -5.42 6.38
CA VAL A 123 -1.13 -5.29 5.12
C VAL A 123 -1.00 -6.65 4.42
N LEU A 124 -0.55 -7.68 5.15
CA LEU A 124 -0.31 -9.01 4.57
C LEU A 124 -1.61 -9.71 4.16
N GLY A 125 -2.68 -9.60 4.96
CA GLY A 125 -3.98 -10.20 4.64
C GLY A 125 -4.75 -9.42 3.58
N GLY A 126 -4.75 -8.09 3.66
CA GLY A 126 -5.49 -7.22 2.76
C GLY A 126 -4.95 -7.24 1.33
N CYS A 127 -3.62 -7.20 1.15
CA CYS A 127 -3.02 -7.18 -0.19
C CYS A 127 -3.28 -8.50 -0.93
N CYS A 128 -3.21 -9.62 -0.22
CA CYS A 128 -3.55 -10.93 -0.80
C CYS A 128 -5.01 -11.00 -1.28
N ILE A 129 -5.95 -10.38 -0.56
CA ILE A 129 -7.37 -10.39 -0.95
C ILE A 129 -7.63 -9.46 -2.14
N ILE A 130 -7.04 -8.26 -2.15
CA ILE A 130 -7.25 -7.27 -3.22
C ILE A 130 -6.62 -7.75 -4.54
N SER A 131 -5.40 -8.28 -4.52
CA SER A 131 -4.76 -8.80 -5.73
C SER A 131 -5.36 -10.13 -6.23
N MET A 132 -6.17 -10.83 -5.42
CA MET A 132 -6.97 -11.98 -5.89
C MET A 132 -8.29 -11.57 -6.55
N LEU A 133 -8.72 -10.31 -6.35
CA LEU A 133 -9.93 -9.73 -6.96
C LEU A 133 -9.64 -8.98 -8.28
N GLN A 134 -8.37 -8.80 -8.64
CA GLN A 134 -7.89 -8.10 -9.85
C GLN A 134 -7.24 -9.07 -10.86
#